data_AF-A0A958KAK5-F1
#
_entry.id   AF-A0A958KAK5-F1
#
_cell.length_a   1.000
_cell.length_b   1.000
_cell.length_c   1.000
_cell.angle_alpha   90.00
_cell.angle_beta   90.00
_cell.angle_gamma   90.00
#
_symmetry.space_group_name_H-M   'P 1'
#
loop_
_entity.id
_entity.type
_entity.pdbx_description
1 polymer ?
#
loop_
_entity_poly.entity_id
_entity_poly.type
_entity_poly.pdbx_seq_one_letter_code
_entity_poly.pdbx_strand_id
1 'polypeptide(L)'
;LDHPKIAKHIMMQFSMHGTDEKTRSDLLQLPTGYKLMGIEEISEFVTEYAKFELARSVSLNFILFKGIQYDFSKIGRLFRPQDVYVRLSPLNMTENAHNDNLQGMLQEDDVTYQAPISSAELQAVLSDLERTGLPYAYAPAIDEEIRYQAACGQALEMLKMNNLTTFPSHARASVTQTVPNSLRLVF
;
A
#
# COMPACT_ATOMS: atom_id res chain seq x y z
N LEU A 1 -8.86 -2.78 21.05
CA LEU A 1 -9.27 -4.02 20.34
C LEU A 1 -9.45 -5.10 21.41
N ASP A 2 -10.61 -5.14 22.07
CA ASP A 2 -10.80 -5.92 23.30
C ASP A 2 -11.14 -7.40 23.08
N HIS A 3 -11.04 -7.89 21.84
CA HIS A 3 -11.32 -9.28 21.53
C HIS A 3 -10.06 -10.00 21.00
N PRO A 4 -9.28 -10.67 21.86
CA PRO A 4 -8.00 -11.30 21.50
C PRO A 4 -8.11 -12.33 20.35
N LYS A 5 -9.31 -12.87 20.09
CA LYS A 5 -9.52 -13.79 18.95
C LYS A 5 -9.58 -13.11 17.58
N ILE A 6 -9.74 -11.79 17.48
CA ILE A 6 -9.81 -11.07 16.19
C ILE A 6 -8.41 -10.79 15.66
N ALA A 7 -7.45 -10.48 16.53
CA ALA A 7 -6.07 -10.18 16.15
C ALA A 7 -5.42 -11.32 15.34
N LYS A 8 -5.79 -12.58 15.59
CA LYS A 8 -5.28 -13.74 14.85
C LYS A 8 -5.77 -13.83 13.40
N HIS A 9 -6.89 -13.17 13.09
CA HIS A 9 -7.62 -13.32 11.83
C HIS A 9 -7.48 -12.12 10.90
N ILE A 10 -6.96 -10.99 11.40
CA ILE A 10 -6.84 -9.75 10.65
C ILE A 10 -5.36 -9.38 10.54
N MET A 11 -4.92 -9.12 9.31
CA MET A 11 -3.63 -8.49 9.05
C MET A 11 -3.83 -6.98 9.01
N MET A 12 -3.08 -6.26 9.83
CA MET A 12 -3.11 -4.80 9.82
C MET A 12 -2.08 -4.27 8.83
N GLN A 13 -2.44 -3.17 8.17
CA GLN A 13 -1.57 -2.49 7.24
C GLN A 13 -1.71 -0.98 7.43
N PHE A 14 -0.59 -0.26 7.33
CA PHE A 14 -0.55 1.19 7.30
C PHE A 14 -0.11 1.67 5.94
N SER A 15 -0.88 2.59 5.35
CA SER A 15 -0.43 3.39 4.21
C SER A 15 0.57 4.43 4.71
N MET A 16 1.86 4.11 4.62
CA MET A 16 2.95 4.96 5.09
C MET A 16 3.29 6.01 4.05
N HIS A 17 3.64 5.56 2.83
CA HIS A 17 3.96 6.36 1.63
C HIS A 17 5.08 7.42 1.77
N GLY A 18 5.65 7.63 2.96
CA GLY A 18 6.80 8.47 3.21
C GLY A 18 7.50 8.09 4.51
N THR A 19 8.77 8.46 4.65
CA THR A 19 9.63 8.15 5.82
C THR A 19 9.81 9.35 6.76
N ASP A 20 9.09 10.43 6.50
CA ASP A 20 9.05 11.64 7.31
C ASP A 20 7.64 12.23 7.32
N GLU A 21 7.28 12.96 8.37
CA GLU A 21 5.94 13.51 8.54
C GLU A 21 5.51 14.48 7.44
N LYS A 22 6.46 15.24 6.89
CA LYS A 22 6.13 16.23 5.86
C LYS A 22 5.68 15.52 4.59
N THR A 23 6.50 14.60 4.08
CA THR A 23 6.15 13.79 2.91
C THR A 23 4.82 13.06 3.13
N ARG A 24 4.63 12.45 4.31
CA ARG A 24 3.38 11.73 4.61
C ARG A 24 2.16 12.64 4.60
N SER A 25 2.26 13.83 5.20
CA SER A 25 1.18 14.82 5.22
C SER A 25 0.84 15.34 3.82
N ASP A 26 1.86 15.60 3.00
CA ASP A 26 1.70 16.10 1.64
C ASP A 26 0.99 15.08 0.74
N LEU A 27 1.21 13.78 0.96
CA LEU A 27 0.63 12.69 0.16
C LEU A 27 -0.75 12.22 0.63
N LEU A 28 -0.90 12.00 1.94
CA LEU A 28 -2.10 11.33 2.47
C LEU A 28 -3.28 12.28 2.68
N GLN A 29 -3.06 13.60 2.61
CA GLN A 29 -4.05 14.68 2.71
C GLN A 29 -5.42 14.24 3.21
N LEU A 30 -5.57 14.21 4.53
CA LEU A 30 -6.80 13.72 5.14
C LEU A 30 -7.91 14.77 5.08
N PRO A 31 -9.19 14.35 4.99
CA PRO A 31 -10.32 15.26 5.07
C PRO A 31 -10.36 16.04 6.40
N THR A 32 -11.00 17.21 6.38
CA THR A 32 -11.21 18.04 7.57
C THR A 32 -11.83 17.23 8.72
N GLY A 33 -11.22 17.33 9.90
CA GLY A 33 -11.67 16.64 11.12
C GLY A 33 -10.95 15.31 11.40
N TYR A 34 -10.11 14.83 10.50
CA TYR A 34 -9.25 13.66 10.71
C TYR A 34 -7.80 14.09 10.92
N LYS A 35 -7.08 13.39 11.81
CA LYS A 35 -5.65 13.59 12.07
C LYS A 35 -4.87 12.42 11.50
N LEU A 36 -3.77 12.71 10.81
CA LEU A 36 -2.83 11.69 10.37
C LEU A 36 -2.05 11.19 11.59
N MET A 37 -1.99 9.87 11.75
CA MET A 37 -1.18 9.24 12.77
C MET A 37 0.31 9.38 12.41
N GLY A 38 1.11 9.94 13.30
CA GLY A 38 2.57 10.07 13.15
C GLY A 38 3.28 8.72 13.06
N ILE A 39 4.51 8.69 12.55
CA ILE A 39 5.30 7.46 12.37
C ILE A 39 5.61 6.88 13.75
N GLU A 40 5.93 7.73 14.71
CA GLU A 40 6.15 7.35 16.11
C GLU A 40 4.85 6.80 16.74
N GLU A 41 3.71 7.45 16.52
CA GLU A 41 2.40 6.96 17.00
C GLU A 41 2.07 5.58 16.38
N ILE A 42 2.39 5.36 15.09
CA ILE A 42 2.25 4.05 14.43
C ILE A 42 3.21 3.03 15.06
N SER A 43 4.45 3.42 15.35
CA SER A 43 5.44 2.55 15.99
C SER A 43 5.02 2.10 17.38
N GLU A 44 4.49 3.01 18.18
CA GLU A 44 3.91 2.71 19.49
C GLU A 44 2.73 1.73 19.35
N PHE A 45 1.83 2.00 18.41
CA PHE A 45 0.70 1.11 18.15
C PHE A 45 1.15 -0.30 17.72
N VAL A 46 2.13 -0.41 16.83
CA VAL A 46 2.69 -1.71 16.39
C VAL A 46 3.32 -2.43 17.58
N THR A 47 4.04 -1.71 18.44
CA THR A 47 4.66 -2.27 19.65
C THR A 47 3.60 -2.84 20.60
N GLU A 48 2.50 -2.13 20.82
CA GLU A 48 1.38 -2.62 21.63
C GLU A 48 0.65 -3.79 20.96
N TYR A 49 0.44 -3.72 19.64
CA TYR A 49 -0.18 -4.80 18.90
C TYR A 49 0.64 -6.09 18.93
N ALA A 50 1.97 -6.00 18.86
CA ALA A 50 2.86 -7.15 18.92
C ALA A 50 2.81 -7.90 20.28
N LYS A 51 2.26 -7.29 21.34
CA LYS A 51 2.07 -7.96 22.64
C LYS A 51 0.92 -8.97 22.63
N PHE A 52 0.02 -8.94 21.64
CA PHE A 52 -1.03 -9.95 21.54
C PHE A 52 -0.43 -11.29 21.09
N GLU A 53 -0.75 -12.37 21.81
CA GLU A 53 -0.17 -13.73 21.68
C GLU A 53 -0.30 -14.37 20.27
N LEU A 54 -1.07 -13.75 19.37
CA LEU A 54 -1.30 -14.20 17.99
C LEU A 54 -1.25 -13.05 16.97
N ALA A 55 -0.60 -11.93 17.32
CA ALA A 55 -0.42 -10.81 16.40
C ALA A 55 0.40 -11.25 15.19
N ARG A 56 -0.08 -10.92 13.99
CA ARG A 56 0.68 -11.06 12.75
C ARG A 56 1.57 -9.82 12.55
N SER A 57 2.61 -9.93 11.73
CA SER A 57 3.39 -8.75 11.34
C SER A 57 2.49 -7.68 10.68
N VAL A 58 2.71 -6.42 11.01
CA VAL A 58 1.99 -5.28 10.42
C VAL A 58 2.66 -4.86 9.13
N SER A 59 1.90 -4.69 8.05
CA SER A 59 2.47 -4.23 6.77
C SER A 59 2.60 -2.70 6.76
N LEU A 60 3.78 -2.21 6.42
CA LEU A 60 4.06 -0.80 6.17
C LEU A 60 4.12 -0.58 4.66
N ASN A 61 3.07 0.00 4.08
CA ASN A 61 2.90 0.15 2.63
C ASN A 61 3.51 1.47 2.13
N PHE A 62 4.45 1.40 1.20
CA PHE A 62 5.05 2.56 0.53
C PHE A 62 4.76 2.50 -0.96
N ILE A 63 4.19 3.58 -1.48
CA ILE A 63 4.11 3.80 -2.93
C ILE A 63 5.39 4.49 -3.32
N LEU A 64 6.11 3.92 -4.30
CA LEU A 64 7.32 4.47 -4.86
C LEU A 64 6.97 5.33 -6.07
N PHE A 65 7.51 6.55 -6.13
CA PHE A 65 7.50 7.38 -7.33
C PHE A 65 8.59 8.45 -7.31
N LYS A 66 8.85 9.03 -8.47
CA LYS A 66 9.93 9.99 -8.68
C LYS A 66 9.77 11.24 -7.80
N GLY A 67 10.89 11.71 -7.25
CA GLY A 67 10.94 12.96 -6.49
C GLY A 67 10.68 12.80 -4.99
N ILE A 68 10.39 11.59 -4.51
CA ILE A 68 10.35 11.29 -3.08
C ILE A 68 11.65 10.64 -2.64
N GLN A 69 12.18 11.15 -1.52
CA GLN A 69 13.29 10.52 -0.81
C GLN A 69 12.74 9.62 0.30
N TYR A 70 13.22 8.38 0.33
CA TYR A 70 12.91 7.43 1.39
C TYR A 70 14.17 7.20 2.23
N ASP A 71 14.06 7.43 3.53
CA ASP A 71 15.07 7.12 4.55
C ASP A 71 14.53 5.98 5.41
N PHE A 72 14.72 4.75 4.93
CA PHE A 72 14.30 3.55 5.65
C PHE A 72 15.15 3.31 6.88
N SER A 73 16.33 3.91 6.98
CA SER A 73 17.10 3.91 8.23
C SER A 73 16.32 4.53 9.39
N LYS A 74 15.44 5.53 9.16
CA LYS A 74 14.48 6.00 10.19
C LYS A 74 13.47 4.93 10.58
N ILE A 75 12.90 4.24 9.59
CA ILE A 75 11.91 3.18 9.82
C ILE A 75 12.54 2.02 10.60
N GLY A 76 13.74 1.58 10.23
CA GLY A 76 14.49 0.54 10.93
C GLY A 76 14.85 0.87 12.38
N ARG A 77 14.92 2.15 12.77
CA ARG A 77 15.11 2.56 14.17
C ARG A 77 13.85 2.49 15.01
N LEU A 78 12.68 2.59 14.39
CA LEU A 78 11.39 2.63 15.06
C LEU A 78 10.78 1.24 15.19
N PHE A 79 10.87 0.43 14.15
CA PHE A 79 10.19 -0.87 14.09
C PHE A 79 11.16 -2.04 14.26
N ARG A 80 10.72 -3.09 14.95
CA ARG A 80 11.48 -4.35 15.07
C ARG A 80 11.20 -5.24 13.85
N PRO A 81 12.20 -5.90 13.24
CA PRO A 81 12.02 -6.74 12.05
C PRO A 81 10.94 -7.83 12.15
N GLN A 82 10.72 -8.38 13.34
CA GLN A 82 9.70 -9.41 13.57
C GLN A 82 8.26 -8.88 13.65
N ASP A 83 8.07 -7.58 13.90
CA ASP A 83 6.74 -7.00 14.10
C ASP A 83 6.16 -6.39 12.82
N VAL A 84 7.00 -6.10 11.84
CA VAL A 84 6.59 -5.41 10.62
C VAL A 84 7.11 -6.06 9.36
N TYR A 85 6.49 -5.70 8.25
CA TYR A 85 6.92 -6.03 6.92
C TYR A 85 6.74 -4.83 6.00
N VAL A 86 7.78 -4.45 5.27
CA VAL A 86 7.72 -3.30 4.34
C VAL A 86 7.25 -3.77 2.98
N ARG A 87 6.09 -3.27 2.54
CA ARG A 87 5.59 -3.50 1.19
C ARG A 87 5.86 -2.27 0.35
N LEU A 88 6.69 -2.44 -0.67
CA LEU A 88 6.94 -1.43 -1.68
C LEU A 88 6.07 -1.74 -2.89
N SER A 89 5.35 -0.75 -3.39
CA SER A 89 4.59 -0.89 -4.62
C SER A 89 4.82 0.32 -5.51
N PRO A 90 4.87 0.13 -6.83
CA PRO A 90 4.90 1.25 -7.74
C PRO A 90 3.61 2.08 -7.67
N LEU A 91 3.69 3.39 -7.89
CA LEU A 91 2.55 4.22 -8.25
C LEU A 91 1.90 3.68 -9.53
N ASN A 92 0.68 3.16 -9.38
CA ASN A 92 -0.17 2.85 -10.52
C ASN A 92 -0.78 4.15 -11.04
N MET A 93 -0.73 4.38 -12.35
CA MET A 93 -1.19 5.62 -12.94
C MET A 93 -2.71 5.78 -12.81
N THR A 94 -3.16 6.93 -12.28
CA THR A 94 -4.57 7.36 -12.25
C THR A 94 -4.73 8.64 -13.06
N GLU A 95 -5.97 9.07 -13.34
CA GLU A 95 -6.22 10.35 -14.01
C GLU A 95 -5.63 11.52 -13.22
N ASN A 96 -5.78 11.52 -11.89
CA ASN A 96 -5.20 12.55 -11.03
C ASN A 96 -3.66 12.51 -11.04
N ALA A 97 -3.05 11.32 -10.92
CA ALA A 97 -1.59 11.19 -10.96
C ALA A 97 -1.02 11.70 -12.30
N HIS A 98 -1.73 11.43 -13.41
CA HIS A 98 -1.37 11.96 -14.72
C HIS A 98 -1.48 13.49 -14.76
N ASN A 99 -2.58 14.06 -14.27
CA ASN A 99 -2.81 15.51 -14.26
C ASN A 99 -1.81 16.27 -13.38
N ASP A 100 -1.40 15.65 -12.27
CA ASP A 100 -0.42 16.20 -11.34
C ASP A 100 1.03 15.96 -11.80
N ASN A 101 1.24 15.39 -12.99
CA ASN A 101 2.55 14.99 -13.53
C ASN A 101 3.35 14.12 -12.56
N LEU A 102 2.66 13.31 -11.75
CA LEU A 102 3.29 12.28 -10.92
C LEU A 102 3.77 11.17 -11.85
N GLN A 103 4.99 11.35 -12.33
CA GLN A 103 5.58 10.40 -13.25
C GLN A 103 6.01 9.15 -12.50
N GLY A 104 5.66 8.04 -13.10
CA GLY A 104 6.44 6.85 -12.95
C GLY A 104 7.18 6.46 -14.24
N MET A 105 8.51 6.59 -14.31
CA MET A 105 9.27 6.17 -15.48
C MET A 105 10.52 5.34 -15.15
N LEU A 106 10.49 4.05 -15.55
CA LEU A 106 11.65 3.36 -16.12
C LEU A 106 11.52 3.49 -17.63
N GLN A 107 12.62 3.88 -18.26
CA GLN A 107 12.79 3.74 -19.69
C GLN A 107 14.00 2.82 -19.88
N GLU A 108 13.76 1.56 -20.24
CA GLU A 108 14.78 0.64 -20.73
C GLU A 108 14.27 0.01 -22.04
N ASP A 109 15.08 0.11 -23.09
CA ASP A 109 15.06 -0.68 -24.34
C ASP A 109 13.67 -1.02 -24.92
N ASP A 110 13.06 -0.05 -25.60
CA ASP A 110 11.85 -0.17 -26.45
C ASP A 110 10.56 -0.73 -25.80
N VAL A 111 10.55 -0.97 -24.48
CA VAL A 111 9.35 -1.36 -23.74
C VAL A 111 9.08 -0.38 -22.60
N THR A 112 8.09 0.49 -22.78
CA THR A 112 7.65 1.43 -21.74
C THR A 112 6.84 0.69 -20.68
N TYR A 113 7.50 0.25 -19.61
CA TYR A 113 6.81 -0.09 -18.37
C TYR A 113 6.58 1.19 -17.57
N GLN A 114 5.35 1.42 -17.08
CA GLN A 114 5.09 2.43 -16.05
C GLN A 114 5.70 1.97 -14.72
N ALA A 115 7.03 2.01 -14.61
CA ALA A 115 7.72 1.74 -13.36
C ALA A 115 8.15 3.06 -12.74
N PRO A 116 7.89 3.32 -11.46
CA PRO A 116 7.75 4.68 -11.01
C PRO A 116 8.98 5.41 -10.52
N ILE A 117 10.10 4.71 -10.53
CA ILE A 117 11.42 5.21 -10.20
C ILE A 117 12.43 4.49 -11.10
N SER A 118 13.56 5.12 -11.39
CA SER A 118 14.63 4.52 -12.20
C SER A 118 15.21 3.25 -11.54
N SER A 119 15.89 2.40 -12.31
CA SER A 119 16.47 1.14 -11.81
C SER A 119 17.47 1.46 -10.70
N ALA A 120 18.23 2.54 -10.86
CA ALA A 120 19.15 3.06 -9.86
C ALA A 120 18.45 3.55 -8.59
N GLU A 121 17.35 4.29 -8.71
CA GLU A 121 16.57 4.76 -7.54
C GLU A 121 15.93 3.60 -6.79
N LEU A 122 15.38 2.60 -7.50
CA LEU A 122 14.86 1.39 -6.87
C LEU A 122 15.96 0.64 -6.13
N GLN A 123 17.11 0.42 -6.77
CA GLN A 123 18.24 -0.24 -6.12
C GLN A 123 18.75 0.51 -4.89
N ALA A 124 18.75 1.85 -4.93
CA ALA A 124 19.11 2.66 -3.77
C ALA A 124 18.12 2.47 -2.61
N VAL A 125 16.82 2.46 -2.89
CA VAL A 125 15.76 2.18 -1.91
C VAL A 125 15.89 0.77 -1.33
N LEU A 126 16.07 -0.25 -2.17
CA LEU A 126 16.23 -1.63 -1.71
C LEU A 126 17.49 -1.80 -0.86
N SER A 127 18.61 -1.23 -1.29
CA SER A 127 19.87 -1.25 -0.53
C SER A 127 19.74 -0.54 0.82
N ASP A 128 18.90 0.49 0.95
CA ASP A 128 18.61 1.12 2.23
C ASP A 128 17.79 0.21 3.14
N LEU A 129 16.76 -0.44 2.61
CA LEU A 129 15.98 -1.43 3.35
C LEU A 129 16.81 -2.63 3.81
N GLU A 130 17.66 -3.20 2.96
CA GLU A 130 18.55 -4.30 3.32
C GLU A 130 19.43 -3.95 4.52
N ARG A 131 19.96 -2.71 4.58
CA ARG A 131 20.77 -2.23 5.70
C ARG A 131 19.99 -2.14 7.02
N THR A 132 18.67 -2.01 6.98
CA THR A 132 17.83 -1.98 8.20
C THR A 132 17.58 -3.37 8.79
N GLY A 133 17.70 -4.43 7.98
CA GLY A 133 17.29 -5.79 8.35
C GLY A 133 15.77 -5.99 8.46
N LEU A 134 14.95 -4.99 8.09
CA LEU A 134 13.50 -5.16 8.00
C LEU A 134 13.13 -6.06 6.82
N PRO A 135 12.21 -7.02 6.98
CA PRO A 135 11.74 -7.81 5.86
C PRO A 135 10.91 -6.93 4.92
N TYR A 136 11.11 -7.10 3.62
CA TYR A 136 10.40 -6.33 2.60
C TYR A 136 10.07 -7.17 1.37
N ALA A 137 9.12 -6.70 0.56
CA ALA A 137 9.11 -7.02 -0.86
C ALA A 137 8.66 -5.85 -1.72
N TYR A 138 9.16 -5.88 -2.95
CA TYR A 138 8.65 -5.09 -4.04
C TYR A 138 7.51 -5.85 -4.73
N ALA A 139 6.31 -5.29 -4.68
CA ALA A 139 5.07 -5.88 -5.16
C ALA A 139 4.44 -4.98 -6.25
N PRO A 140 4.94 -5.03 -7.50
CA PRO A 140 4.30 -4.40 -8.63
C PRO A 140 2.95 -5.03 -8.94
N ALA A 141 2.03 -4.23 -9.47
CA ALA A 141 0.80 -4.75 -10.07
C ALA A 141 1.16 -5.57 -11.31
N ILE A 142 0.37 -6.61 -11.58
CA ILE A 142 0.56 -7.40 -12.81
C ILE A 142 -0.03 -6.67 -14.01
N ASP A 143 0.47 -6.95 -15.22
CA ASP A 143 0.04 -6.30 -16.46
C ASP A 143 -1.48 -6.32 -16.65
N GLU A 144 -2.12 -7.41 -16.23
CA GLU A 144 -3.57 -7.57 -16.34
C GLU A 144 -4.34 -6.63 -15.40
N GLU A 145 -3.86 -6.43 -14.17
CA GLU A 145 -4.43 -5.44 -13.24
C GLU A 145 -4.27 -4.02 -13.78
N ILE A 146 -3.12 -3.68 -14.35
CA ILE A 146 -2.87 -2.37 -14.93
C ILE A 146 -3.77 -2.13 -16.14
N ARG A 147 -3.87 -3.12 -17.04
CA ARG A 147 -4.70 -3.05 -18.26
C ARG A 147 -6.17 -2.83 -17.95
N TYR A 148 -6.69 -3.48 -16.93
CA TYR A 148 -8.10 -3.37 -16.51
C TYR A 148 -8.32 -2.29 -15.44
N GLN A 149 -7.31 -1.48 -15.14
CA GLN A 149 -7.36 -0.43 -14.11
C GLN A 149 -7.84 -0.98 -12.74
N ALA A 150 -7.48 -2.22 -12.44
CA ALA A 150 -7.85 -2.94 -11.23
C ALA A 150 -6.73 -2.90 -10.17
N ALA A 151 -5.59 -2.25 -10.46
CA ALA A 151 -4.50 -2.14 -9.51
C ALA A 151 -4.85 -1.21 -8.33
N CYS A 152 -4.09 -1.30 -7.25
CA CYS A 152 -4.29 -0.45 -6.08
C CYS A 152 -4.29 1.04 -6.47
N GLY A 153 -5.36 1.76 -6.09
CA GLY A 153 -5.57 3.17 -6.42
C GLY A 153 -6.43 3.43 -7.67
N GLN A 154 -6.74 2.42 -8.48
CA GLN A 154 -7.44 2.60 -9.78
C GLN A 154 -8.93 2.21 -9.77
N ALA A 155 -9.50 1.80 -8.63
CA ALA A 155 -10.88 1.31 -8.56
C ALA A 155 -11.95 2.26 -9.14
N LEU A 156 -11.75 3.58 -9.02
CA LEU A 156 -12.65 4.57 -9.63
C LEU A 156 -12.53 4.59 -11.16
N GLU A 157 -11.33 4.40 -11.69
CA GLU A 157 -11.09 4.37 -13.14
C GLU A 157 -11.74 3.13 -13.76
N MET A 158 -11.65 1.98 -13.09
CA MET A 158 -12.37 0.77 -13.45
C MET A 158 -13.90 0.98 -13.51
N LEU A 159 -14.48 1.73 -12.56
CA LEU A 159 -15.92 2.03 -12.56
C LEU A 159 -16.32 2.94 -13.72
N LYS A 160 -15.50 3.96 -14.03
CA LYS A 160 -15.69 4.85 -15.19
C LYS A 160 -15.65 4.05 -16.49
N MET A 161 -14.68 3.15 -16.67
CA MET A 161 -14.55 2.30 -17.86
C MET A 161 -15.79 1.44 -18.12
N ASN A 162 -16.47 0.98 -17.07
CA ASN A 162 -17.63 0.11 -17.19
C ASN A 162 -18.98 0.86 -17.24
N ASN A 163 -18.99 2.20 -17.36
CA ASN A 163 -20.19 3.04 -17.25
C ASN A 163 -20.98 2.81 -15.95
N LEU A 164 -20.30 2.35 -14.88
CA LEU A 164 -20.89 2.14 -13.56
C LEU A 164 -20.72 3.42 -12.73
N THR A 165 -21.28 4.53 -13.20
CA THR A 165 -21.07 5.86 -12.61
C THR A 165 -22.02 6.20 -11.46
N THR A 166 -22.87 5.27 -11.02
CA THR A 166 -23.76 5.47 -9.87
C THR A 166 -23.55 4.39 -8.81
N PHE A 167 -22.93 4.77 -7.68
CA PHE A 167 -23.20 4.09 -6.43
C PHE A 167 -24.63 4.47 -6.02
N PRO A 168 -25.59 3.52 -5.92
CA PRO A 168 -26.90 3.86 -5.38
C PRO A 168 -26.69 4.29 -3.93
N SER A 169 -27.02 5.55 -3.63
CA SER A 169 -26.84 6.16 -2.32
C SER A 169 -27.62 5.46 -1.20
N HIS A 170 -28.51 4.51 -1.53
CA HIS A 170 -29.20 3.65 -0.57
C HIS A 170 -29.30 2.21 -1.09
N ALA A 171 -28.33 1.37 -0.76
CA ALA A 171 -28.49 -0.08 -0.91
C ALA A 171 -28.00 -0.80 0.34
N ARG A 172 -28.89 -0.89 1.36
CA ARG A 172 -28.94 -2.09 2.20
C ARG A 172 -29.38 -3.23 1.30
N ALA A 173 -28.45 -3.87 0.61
CA ALA A 173 -28.70 -5.13 -0.07
C ALA A 173 -27.99 -6.24 0.71
N SER A 174 -28.77 -7.04 1.43
CA SER A 174 -28.36 -8.35 1.89
C SER A 174 -28.02 -9.18 0.65
N VAL A 175 -26.73 -9.35 0.37
CA VAL A 175 -26.28 -10.24 -0.70
C VAL A 175 -26.31 -11.67 -0.16
N THR A 176 -27.39 -12.40 -0.46
CA THR A 176 -27.37 -13.86 -0.42
C THR A 176 -26.77 -14.32 -1.75
N GLN A 177 -25.44 -14.44 -1.81
CA GLN A 177 -24.80 -15.09 -2.95
C GLN A 177 -24.81 -16.59 -2.71
N THR A 178 -25.57 -17.31 -3.55
CA THR A 178 -25.40 -18.74 -3.75
C THR A 178 -24.10 -18.96 -4.53
N VAL A 179 -23.11 -19.56 -3.88
CA VAL A 179 -21.82 -19.91 -4.49
C VAL A 179 -22.02 -21.16 -5.36
N PRO A 180 -21.63 -21.15 -6.65
CA PRO A 180 -21.65 -22.37 -7.48
C PRO A 180 -20.64 -23.39 -6.94
N ASN A 181 -21.07 -24.65 -6.82
CA ASN A 181 -20.31 -25.77 -6.24
C ASN A 181 -19.00 -26.17 -6.98
N SER A 182 -18.55 -25.45 -8.00
CA SER A 182 -17.43 -25.87 -8.87
C SER A 182 -16.07 -25.25 -8.55
N LEU A 183 -15.93 -24.49 -7.45
CA LEU A 183 -14.64 -24.00 -6.98
C LEU A 183 -14.31 -24.60 -5.61
N ARG A 184 -13.91 -25.88 -5.62
CA ARG A 184 -13.08 -26.43 -4.54
C ARG A 184 -11.64 -26.00 -4.79
N LEU A 185 -11.25 -24.86 -4.23
CA LEU A 185 -9.84 -24.59 -3.95
C LEU A 185 -9.43 -25.48 -2.79
N VAL A 186 -8.61 -26.48 -3.09
CA VAL A 186 -7.90 -27.32 -2.12
C VAL A 186 -6.79 -26.46 -1.53
N PHE A 187 -6.82 -26.28 -0.22
CA PHE A 187 -5.65 -26.00 0.61
C PHE A 187 -5.40 -27.23 1.48
#